data_AF-A0A6L8DYW1-F1
#
_entry.id   AF-A0A6L8DYW1-F1
#
_cell.length_a   1.000
_cell.length_b   1.000
_cell.length_c   1.000
_cell.angle_alpha   90.00
_cell.angle_beta   90.00
_cell.angle_gamma   90.00
#
_symmetry.space_group_name_H-M   'P 1'
#
loop_
_entity.id
_entity.type
_entity.pdbx_description
1 polymer ?
#
loop_
_entity_poly.entity_id
_entity_poly.type
_entity_poly.pdbx_seq_one_letter_code
_entity_poly.pdbx_strand_id
1 'polypeptide(L)'
;MSKQHGRARERLWTIVAMLAASFAGGAATNLSMSGGVQAQGTAGVVTATQVNLVDGAGRLRGVLAGSDPGGLASITLYDQAGQVRSTFGVEPDGTPLIQLNGPNGATRLRATVQGRDAIVVAGAEAEGQGLFGAVQGRPILTLGDGARGRLQLHLTAEGLPRLALADGAGQEAASLAVGSDDMPQLALSAGNRRRAVLTAVGDATVLNLGGSTGTRLVAGVAEDGAPSIIFLDGQGAFMASLGEVGNGRLGFVDAAGEVTDVTSR
;
A
#
# COMPACT_ATOMS: atom_id res chain seq x y z
N MET A 1 4.43 -97.03 -3.66
CA MET A 1 4.64 -95.58 -3.50
C MET A 1 3.91 -94.86 -4.63
N SER A 2 2.75 -94.21 -4.39
CA SER A 2 2.12 -93.27 -5.35
C SER A 2 0.87 -92.57 -4.77
N LYS A 3 1.02 -91.65 -3.81
CA LYS A 3 -0.09 -90.76 -3.37
C LYS A 3 0.35 -89.31 -3.08
N GLN A 4 1.37 -88.81 -3.77
CA GLN A 4 1.89 -87.45 -3.50
C GLN A 4 1.64 -86.41 -4.61
N HIS A 5 1.19 -86.81 -5.81
CA HIS A 5 1.07 -85.88 -6.96
C HIS A 5 -0.29 -85.15 -7.09
N GLY A 6 -1.35 -85.55 -6.39
CA GLY A 6 -2.70 -84.94 -6.53
C GLY A 6 -2.89 -83.59 -5.81
N ARG A 7 -2.30 -83.43 -4.62
CA ARG A 7 -2.57 -82.25 -3.75
C ARG A 7 -1.89 -80.96 -4.20
N ALA A 8 -0.82 -81.05 -4.98
CA ALA A 8 -0.09 -79.87 -5.47
C ALA A 8 -0.89 -79.12 -6.57
N ARG A 9 -1.60 -79.87 -7.42
CA ARG A 9 -2.39 -79.31 -8.52
C ARG A 9 -3.64 -78.59 -8.03
N GLU A 10 -4.34 -79.13 -7.03
CA GLU A 10 -5.52 -78.48 -6.43
C GLU A 10 -5.18 -77.17 -5.70
N ARG A 11 -4.03 -77.13 -5.00
CA ARG A 11 -3.53 -75.92 -4.33
C ARG A 11 -3.15 -74.81 -5.30
N LEU A 12 -2.59 -75.17 -6.45
CA LEU A 12 -2.25 -74.20 -7.50
C LEU A 12 -3.51 -73.57 -8.11
N TRP A 13 -4.57 -74.36 -8.34
CA TRP A 13 -5.83 -73.87 -8.88
C TRP A 13 -6.57 -72.93 -7.92
N THR A 14 -6.52 -73.19 -6.61
CA THR A 14 -7.15 -72.32 -5.62
C THR A 14 -6.45 -70.96 -5.51
N ILE A 15 -5.11 -70.94 -5.58
CA ILE A 15 -4.34 -69.68 -5.55
C ILE A 15 -4.61 -68.83 -6.81
N VAL A 16 -4.65 -69.45 -7.99
CA VAL A 16 -4.94 -68.75 -9.25
C VAL A 16 -6.37 -68.19 -9.26
N ALA A 17 -7.35 -68.95 -8.75
CA ALA A 17 -8.73 -68.49 -8.65
C ALA A 17 -8.88 -67.29 -7.69
N MET A 18 -8.17 -67.30 -6.55
CA MET A 18 -8.17 -66.18 -5.60
C MET A 18 -7.55 -64.91 -6.19
N LEU A 19 -6.46 -65.03 -6.94
CA LEU A 19 -5.81 -63.89 -7.60
C LEU A 19 -6.68 -63.29 -8.71
N ALA A 20 -7.33 -64.13 -9.53
CA ALA A 20 -8.24 -63.66 -10.57
C ALA A 20 -9.48 -62.95 -10.00
N ALA A 21 -10.06 -63.50 -8.92
CA ALA A 21 -11.18 -62.86 -8.22
C ALA A 21 -10.77 -61.52 -7.59
N SER A 22 -9.55 -61.41 -7.07
CA SER A 22 -9.04 -60.17 -6.47
C SER A 22 -8.80 -59.07 -7.50
N PHE A 23 -8.33 -59.43 -8.70
CA PHE A 23 -8.12 -58.48 -9.79
C PHE A 23 -9.44 -58.00 -10.42
N ALA A 24 -10.40 -58.91 -10.62
CA ALA A 24 -11.74 -58.54 -11.10
C ALA A 24 -12.51 -57.69 -10.09
N GLY A 25 -12.37 -57.98 -8.79
CA GLY A 25 -12.90 -57.15 -7.71
C GLY A 25 -12.31 -55.75 -7.73
N GLY A 26 -10.98 -55.61 -7.80
CA GLY A 26 -10.31 -54.30 -7.80
C GLY A 26 -10.63 -53.42 -9.01
N ALA A 27 -10.79 -54.01 -10.20
CA ALA A 27 -11.13 -53.27 -11.41
C ALA A 27 -12.60 -52.78 -11.43
N ALA A 28 -13.53 -53.56 -10.87
CA ALA A 28 -14.95 -53.20 -10.80
C ALA A 28 -15.22 -52.04 -9.82
N THR A 29 -14.48 -51.98 -8.71
CA THR A 29 -14.65 -50.91 -7.71
C THR A 29 -14.16 -49.56 -8.23
N ASN A 30 -13.10 -49.55 -9.05
CA ASN A 30 -12.49 -48.30 -9.54
C ASN A 30 -13.34 -47.60 -10.62
N LEU A 31 -14.14 -48.35 -11.37
CA LEU A 31 -15.08 -47.81 -12.36
C LEU A 31 -16.38 -47.30 -11.74
N SER A 32 -16.74 -47.77 -10.54
CA SER A 32 -18.00 -47.40 -9.88
C SER A 32 -17.89 -46.16 -8.97
N MET A 33 -16.67 -45.70 -8.67
CA MET A 33 -16.42 -44.55 -7.77
C MET A 33 -16.00 -43.25 -8.46
N SER A 34 -15.90 -43.23 -9.79
CA SER A 34 -15.61 -42.03 -10.58
C SER A 34 -16.86 -41.22 -10.97
N GLY A 35 -18.01 -41.55 -10.39
CA GLY A 35 -19.22 -40.72 -10.50
C GLY A 35 -19.04 -39.44 -9.71
N GLY A 36 -19.06 -38.29 -10.39
CA GLY A 36 -19.10 -36.99 -9.74
C GLY A 36 -20.25 -36.97 -8.73
N VAL A 37 -19.95 -36.62 -7.48
CA VAL A 37 -20.94 -36.53 -6.41
C VAL A 37 -21.94 -35.43 -6.78
N GLN A 38 -23.14 -35.83 -7.23
CA GLN A 38 -24.24 -34.89 -7.37
C GLN A 38 -24.86 -34.66 -5.99
N ALA A 39 -24.84 -33.40 -5.54
CA ALA A 39 -25.53 -33.00 -4.32
C ALA A 39 -27.05 -33.19 -4.52
N GLN A 40 -27.61 -34.21 -3.87
CA GLN A 40 -29.05 -34.44 -3.86
C GLN A 40 -29.73 -33.38 -2.99
N GLY A 41 -30.79 -32.80 -3.56
CA GLY A 41 -31.51 -31.64 -3.03
C GLY A 41 -31.96 -31.78 -1.59
N THR A 42 -31.33 -30.99 -0.73
CA THR A 42 -31.85 -30.16 0.37
C THR A 42 -30.74 -29.11 0.57
N ALA A 43 -30.98 -27.91 1.09
CA ALA A 43 -29.88 -26.99 1.40
C ALA A 43 -28.99 -27.58 2.51
N GLY A 44 -28.09 -28.49 2.13
CA GLY A 44 -27.23 -29.26 3.00
C GLY A 44 -25.97 -28.47 3.29
N VAL A 45 -25.64 -28.34 4.57
CA VAL A 45 -24.33 -27.83 4.97
C VAL A 45 -23.29 -28.86 4.61
N VAL A 46 -22.33 -28.49 3.75
CA VAL A 46 -21.16 -29.31 3.47
C VAL A 46 -20.09 -28.98 4.51
N THR A 47 -19.86 -29.89 5.44
CA THR A 47 -18.77 -29.80 6.42
C THR A 47 -17.56 -30.55 5.92
N ALA A 48 -16.48 -29.83 5.65
CA ALA A 48 -15.21 -30.40 5.24
C ALA A 48 -14.07 -29.60 5.87
N THR A 49 -12.94 -30.27 6.17
CA THR A 49 -11.71 -29.57 6.56
C THR A 49 -11.06 -28.88 5.37
N GLN A 50 -11.28 -29.42 4.16
CA GLN A 50 -10.74 -28.91 2.92
C GLN A 50 -11.65 -29.24 1.73
N VAL A 51 -11.82 -28.29 0.81
CA VAL A 51 -12.47 -28.48 -0.49
C VAL A 51 -11.49 -28.08 -1.59
N ASN A 52 -11.20 -29.03 -2.50
CA ASN A 52 -10.32 -28.80 -3.65
C ASN A 52 -11.15 -28.54 -4.90
N LEU A 53 -10.93 -27.39 -5.52
CA LEU A 53 -11.47 -27.02 -6.82
C LEU A 53 -10.46 -27.46 -7.88
N VAL A 54 -10.88 -28.32 -8.81
CA VAL A 54 -10.06 -28.80 -9.93
C VAL A 54 -10.69 -28.42 -11.27
N ASP A 55 -9.88 -28.25 -12.32
CA ASP A 55 -10.38 -28.09 -13.69
C ASP A 55 -10.77 -29.44 -14.32
N GLY A 56 -11.28 -29.40 -15.55
CA GLY A 56 -11.69 -30.62 -16.27
C GLY A 56 -10.56 -31.60 -16.59
N ALA A 57 -9.30 -31.20 -16.43
CA ALA A 57 -8.12 -32.07 -16.53
C ALA A 57 -7.66 -32.58 -15.15
N GLY A 58 -8.39 -32.28 -14.08
CA GLY A 58 -8.05 -32.65 -12.70
C GLY A 58 -6.98 -31.78 -12.06
N ARG A 59 -6.58 -30.66 -12.68
CA ARG A 59 -5.56 -29.76 -12.12
C ARG A 59 -6.17 -28.85 -11.06
N LEU A 60 -5.48 -28.67 -9.94
CA LEU A 60 -5.93 -27.79 -8.85
C LEU A 60 -6.05 -26.33 -9.31
N ARG A 61 -7.16 -25.70 -8.95
CA ARG A 61 -7.52 -24.29 -9.24
C ARG A 61 -7.82 -23.49 -8.00
N GLY A 62 -8.25 -24.16 -6.94
CA GLY A 62 -8.43 -23.51 -5.66
C GLY A 62 -8.55 -24.51 -4.52
N VAL A 63 -8.30 -24.01 -3.32
CA VAL A 63 -8.45 -24.75 -2.06
C VAL A 63 -9.20 -23.86 -1.09
N LEU A 64 -10.29 -24.37 -0.52
CA LEU A 64 -10.90 -23.80 0.67
C LEU A 64 -10.48 -24.68 1.84
N ALA A 65 -9.79 -24.13 2.82
CA ALA A 65 -9.29 -24.86 3.98
C ALA A 65 -9.73 -24.19 5.28
N GLY A 66 -10.24 -24.99 6.22
CA GLY A 66 -10.53 -24.50 7.58
C GLY A 66 -9.26 -24.13 8.35
N SER A 67 -8.12 -24.72 7.97
CA SER A 67 -6.78 -24.37 8.42
C SER A 67 -5.79 -24.99 7.43
N ASP A 68 -4.92 -24.19 6.85
CA ASP A 68 -3.82 -24.65 6.01
C ASP A 68 -2.60 -25.07 6.87
N PRO A 69 -1.50 -25.58 6.29
CA PRO A 69 -0.31 -25.93 7.06
C PRO A 69 0.32 -24.77 7.85
N GLY A 70 0.02 -23.52 7.51
CA GLY A 70 0.41 -22.31 8.23
C GLY A 70 -0.60 -21.85 9.29
N GLY A 71 -1.71 -22.58 9.48
CA GLY A 71 -2.78 -22.24 10.41
C GLY A 71 -3.81 -21.25 9.85
N LEU A 72 -3.69 -20.87 8.57
CA LEU A 72 -4.57 -19.88 7.93
C LEU A 72 -5.87 -20.55 7.50
N ALA A 73 -7.01 -20.06 8.02
CA ALA A 73 -8.31 -20.38 7.43
C ALA A 73 -8.42 -19.62 6.11
N SER A 74 -8.47 -20.32 4.97
CA SER A 74 -8.17 -19.69 3.68
C SER A 74 -8.96 -20.18 2.48
N ILE A 75 -9.03 -19.30 1.49
CA ILE A 75 -9.35 -19.58 0.10
C ILE A 75 -8.10 -19.23 -0.72
N THR A 76 -7.45 -20.24 -1.29
CA THR A 76 -6.24 -20.09 -2.11
C THR A 76 -6.57 -20.43 -3.56
N LEU A 77 -6.16 -19.59 -4.51
CA LEU A 77 -6.37 -19.82 -5.95
C LEU A 77 -5.04 -20.05 -6.68
N TYR A 78 -5.05 -20.95 -7.66
CA TYR A 78 -3.87 -21.40 -8.39
C TYR A 78 -4.00 -21.12 -9.91
N ASP A 79 -2.88 -20.77 -10.55
CA ASP A 79 -2.82 -20.64 -12.02
C ASP A 79 -2.61 -21.99 -12.73
N GLN A 80 -2.43 -21.96 -14.06
CA GLN A 80 -2.24 -23.16 -14.88
C GLN A 80 -0.94 -23.92 -14.61
N ALA A 81 0.06 -23.25 -14.06
CA ALA A 81 1.32 -23.86 -13.64
C ALA A 81 1.26 -24.37 -12.18
N GLY A 82 0.11 -24.22 -11.51
CA GLY A 82 -0.05 -24.60 -10.10
C GLY A 82 0.56 -23.60 -9.12
N GLN A 83 0.85 -22.36 -9.56
CA GLN A 83 1.36 -21.31 -8.68
C GLN A 83 0.22 -20.60 -7.97
N VAL A 84 0.40 -20.27 -6.69
CA VAL A 84 -0.58 -19.50 -5.91
C VAL A 84 -0.67 -18.08 -6.46
N ARG A 85 -1.87 -17.66 -6.85
CA ARG A 85 -2.15 -16.32 -7.38
C ARG A 85 -2.83 -15.40 -6.40
N SER A 86 -3.62 -15.96 -5.49
CA SER A 86 -4.29 -15.19 -4.46
C SER A 86 -4.63 -16.04 -3.27
N THR A 87 -4.60 -15.42 -2.10
CA THR A 87 -5.04 -16.00 -0.83
C THR A 87 -5.95 -15.00 -0.13
N PHE A 88 -7.09 -15.47 0.31
CA PHE A 88 -8.03 -14.73 1.15
C PHE A 88 -8.21 -15.54 2.42
N GLY A 89 -8.00 -14.96 3.59
CA GLY A 89 -8.06 -15.75 4.80
C GLY A 89 -7.99 -14.97 6.09
N VAL A 90 -7.92 -15.70 7.19
CA VAL A 90 -7.80 -15.18 8.54
C VAL A 90 -6.66 -15.93 9.23
N GLU A 91 -5.67 -15.17 9.71
CA GLU A 91 -4.52 -15.69 10.46
C GLU A 91 -4.98 -16.31 11.81
N PRO A 92 -4.16 -17.17 12.44
CA PRO A 92 -4.50 -17.78 13.73
C PRO A 92 -4.83 -16.77 14.84
N ASP A 93 -4.31 -15.54 14.74
CA ASP A 93 -4.59 -14.45 15.68
C ASP A 93 -5.88 -13.68 15.37
N GLY A 94 -6.61 -14.07 14.33
CA GLY A 94 -7.85 -13.46 13.88
C GLY A 94 -7.67 -12.35 12.83
N THR A 95 -6.44 -12.05 12.40
CA THR A 95 -6.17 -10.99 11.43
C THR A 95 -6.64 -11.39 10.03
N PRO A 96 -7.64 -10.71 9.42
CA PRO A 96 -8.03 -10.96 8.04
C PRO A 96 -6.96 -10.47 7.07
N LEU A 97 -6.69 -11.24 6.02
CA LEU A 97 -5.75 -10.89 4.96
C LEU A 97 -6.31 -11.17 3.57
N ILE A 98 -5.86 -10.33 2.63
CA ILE A 98 -5.95 -10.58 1.19
C ILE A 98 -4.53 -10.45 0.63
N GLN A 99 -4.08 -11.46 -0.10
CA GLN A 99 -2.78 -11.47 -0.75
C GLN A 99 -2.96 -11.79 -2.24
N LEU A 100 -2.34 -11.01 -3.12
CA LEU A 100 -2.25 -11.28 -4.55
C LEU A 100 -0.78 -11.41 -4.95
N ASN A 101 -0.48 -12.49 -5.66
CA ASN A 101 0.89 -12.83 -6.07
C ASN A 101 1.09 -12.60 -7.56
N GLY A 102 2.32 -12.27 -7.94
CA GLY A 102 2.78 -12.16 -9.31
C GLY A 102 3.11 -13.52 -9.94
N PRO A 103 3.47 -13.55 -11.25
CA PRO A 103 3.85 -14.78 -11.95
C PRO A 103 5.06 -15.53 -11.37
N ASN A 104 5.93 -14.81 -10.67
CA ASN A 104 7.09 -15.38 -9.99
C ASN A 104 6.79 -15.84 -8.55
N GLY A 105 5.51 -15.84 -8.13
CA GLY A 105 5.10 -16.16 -6.76
C GLY A 105 5.28 -15.03 -5.75
N ALA A 106 5.94 -13.92 -6.12
CA ALA A 106 6.15 -12.80 -5.20
C ALA A 106 4.83 -12.05 -4.92
N THR A 107 4.61 -11.68 -3.65
CA THR A 107 3.49 -10.82 -3.26
C THR A 107 3.55 -9.49 -4.00
N ARG A 108 2.44 -9.09 -4.62
CA ARG A 108 2.27 -7.82 -5.34
C ARG A 108 1.23 -6.90 -4.72
N LEU A 109 0.31 -7.47 -3.95
CA LEU A 109 -0.65 -6.73 -3.15
C LEU A 109 -0.91 -7.52 -1.87
N ARG A 110 -0.92 -6.84 -0.73
CA ARG A 110 -1.37 -7.38 0.55
C ARG A 110 -2.28 -6.37 1.22
N ALA A 111 -3.45 -6.81 1.66
CA ALA A 111 -4.35 -6.01 2.50
C ALA A 111 -4.57 -6.76 3.82
N THR A 112 -4.51 -6.04 4.94
CA THR A 112 -4.71 -6.58 6.29
C THR A 112 -5.46 -5.59 7.17
N VAL A 113 -6.17 -6.09 8.18
CA VAL A 113 -6.82 -5.28 9.21
C VAL A 113 -6.43 -5.81 10.59
N GLN A 114 -5.81 -4.97 11.42
CA GLN A 114 -5.42 -5.32 12.78
C GLN A 114 -5.83 -4.22 13.76
N GLY A 115 -6.79 -4.49 14.63
CA GLY A 115 -7.31 -3.50 15.57
C GLY A 115 -7.91 -2.29 14.86
N ARG A 116 -7.26 -1.11 15.00
CA ARG A 116 -7.65 0.14 14.32
C ARG A 116 -6.94 0.37 12.99
N ASP A 117 -6.02 -0.52 12.63
CA ASP A 117 -5.16 -0.35 11.48
C ASP A 117 -5.69 -1.19 10.34
N ALA A 118 -5.75 -0.59 9.15
CA ALA A 118 -6.14 -1.25 7.93
C ALA A 118 -5.15 -0.80 6.87
N ILE A 119 -4.34 -1.71 6.34
CA ILE A 119 -3.22 -1.38 5.47
C ILE A 119 -3.32 -2.20 4.19
N VAL A 120 -3.21 -1.51 3.06
CA VAL A 120 -2.99 -2.08 1.73
C VAL A 120 -1.59 -1.70 1.27
N VAL A 121 -0.76 -2.69 1.00
CA VAL A 121 0.56 -2.54 0.39
C VAL A 121 0.48 -3.06 -1.04
N ALA A 122 0.97 -2.26 -1.99
CA ALA A 122 1.08 -2.60 -3.41
C ALA A 122 2.54 -2.51 -3.85
N GLY A 123 2.97 -3.44 -4.72
CA GLY A 123 4.36 -3.59 -5.14
C GLY A 123 4.98 -4.88 -4.62
N ALA A 124 6.24 -5.14 -4.99
CA ALA A 124 6.96 -6.29 -4.47
C ALA A 124 7.17 -6.14 -2.96
N GLU A 125 7.05 -7.23 -2.19
CA GLU A 125 7.10 -7.24 -0.72
C GLU A 125 8.31 -6.51 -0.12
N ALA A 126 9.49 -6.61 -0.74
CA ALA A 126 10.71 -5.95 -0.28
C ALA A 126 10.87 -4.49 -0.75
N GLU A 127 9.99 -4.01 -1.63
CA GLU A 127 10.14 -2.76 -2.39
C GLU A 127 8.83 -1.97 -2.46
N GLY A 128 7.94 -2.15 -1.48
CA GLY A 128 6.57 -1.62 -1.45
C GLY A 128 6.44 -0.26 -2.13
N GLN A 129 5.84 -0.25 -3.32
CA GLN A 129 5.73 0.92 -4.19
C GLN A 129 4.55 1.82 -3.79
N GLY A 130 3.56 1.24 -3.10
CA GLY A 130 2.40 1.95 -2.60
C GLY A 130 1.98 1.41 -1.24
N LEU A 131 1.63 2.31 -0.34
CA LEU A 131 0.95 1.99 0.91
C LEU A 131 -0.27 2.90 1.04
N PHE A 132 -1.42 2.34 1.35
CA PHE A 132 -2.65 3.06 1.63
C PHE A 132 -3.32 2.45 2.84
N GLY A 133 -3.79 3.27 3.77
CA GLY A 133 -4.47 2.73 4.94
C GLY A 133 -4.56 3.67 6.11
N ALA A 134 -4.73 3.09 7.28
CA ALA A 134 -4.61 3.75 8.56
C ALA A 134 -3.56 3.06 9.42
N VAL A 135 -2.67 3.84 10.03
CA VAL A 135 -1.66 3.39 11.00
C VAL A 135 -1.91 4.13 12.30
N GLN A 136 -2.07 3.40 13.40
CA GLN A 136 -2.56 3.92 14.68
C GLN A 136 -3.86 4.73 14.52
N GLY A 137 -4.73 4.29 13.61
CA GLY A 137 -5.98 4.97 13.26
C GLY A 137 -5.84 6.30 12.49
N ARG A 138 -4.65 6.65 11.98
CA ARG A 138 -4.42 7.85 11.16
C ARG A 138 -4.28 7.48 9.69
N PRO A 139 -5.01 8.13 8.78
CA PRO A 139 -4.94 7.82 7.36
C PRO A 139 -3.56 8.19 6.79
N ILE A 140 -3.03 7.33 5.96
CA ILE A 140 -1.75 7.49 5.26
C ILE A 140 -1.86 6.92 3.85
N LEU A 141 -1.27 7.65 2.91
CA LEU A 141 -0.96 7.21 1.56
C LEU A 141 0.53 7.51 1.31
N THR A 142 1.29 6.49 0.92
CA THR A 142 2.69 6.62 0.51
C THR A 142 2.85 6.06 -0.89
N LEU A 143 3.56 6.78 -1.75
CA LEU A 143 4.11 6.25 -3.00
C LEU A 143 5.63 6.21 -2.88
N GLY A 144 6.22 5.07 -3.21
CA GLY A 144 7.62 4.79 -3.05
C GLY A 144 8.33 4.41 -4.35
N ASP A 145 9.66 4.40 -4.26
CA ASP A 145 10.60 3.90 -5.26
C ASP A 145 11.53 2.92 -4.54
N GLY A 146 11.20 1.63 -4.61
CA GLY A 146 11.79 0.61 -3.75
C GLY A 146 11.44 0.83 -2.28
N ALA A 147 12.44 0.72 -1.39
CA ALA A 147 12.26 0.98 0.05
C ALA A 147 12.13 2.48 0.41
N ARG A 148 12.15 3.40 -0.58
CA ARG A 148 12.17 4.85 -0.34
C ARG A 148 10.80 5.47 -0.59
N GLY A 149 10.19 6.08 0.42
CA GLY A 149 9.01 6.92 0.22
C GLY A 149 9.35 8.19 -0.57
N ARG A 150 8.63 8.44 -1.67
CA ARG A 150 8.81 9.62 -2.55
C ARG A 150 7.69 10.63 -2.41
N LEU A 151 6.49 10.17 -2.11
CA LEU A 151 5.32 10.99 -1.83
C LEU A 151 4.61 10.43 -0.60
N GLN A 152 4.20 11.30 0.31
CA GLN A 152 3.37 10.94 1.46
C GLN A 152 2.20 11.91 1.59
N LEU A 153 1.00 11.40 1.85
CA LEU A 153 -0.18 12.15 2.23
C LEU A 153 -0.69 11.54 3.54
N HIS A 154 -0.72 12.32 4.62
CA HIS A 154 -1.10 11.84 5.95
C HIS A 154 -1.69 12.95 6.81
N LEU A 155 -2.25 12.56 7.95
CA LEU A 155 -2.50 13.48 9.07
C LEU A 155 -1.31 13.43 10.05
N THR A 156 -0.80 14.57 10.48
CA THR A 156 0.25 14.67 11.52
C THR A 156 -0.24 14.11 12.86
N ALA A 157 0.62 14.07 13.88
CA ALA A 157 0.25 13.66 15.24
C ALA A 157 -0.87 14.52 15.85
N GLU A 158 -1.02 15.75 15.39
CA GLU A 158 -2.04 16.71 15.78
C GLU A 158 -3.32 16.61 14.94
N GLY A 159 -3.33 15.74 13.91
CA GLY A 159 -4.47 15.58 13.01
C GLY A 159 -4.47 16.55 11.83
N LEU A 160 -3.37 17.26 11.59
CA LEU A 160 -3.27 18.25 10.52
C LEU A 160 -2.93 17.59 9.17
N PRO A 161 -3.56 17.97 8.06
CA PRO A 161 -3.27 17.39 6.76
C PRO A 161 -1.91 17.84 6.23
N ARG A 162 -1.15 16.88 5.67
CA ARG A 162 0.13 17.14 5.03
C ARG A 162 0.34 16.24 3.82
N LEU A 163 0.78 16.85 2.72
CA LEU A 163 1.39 16.20 1.56
C LEU A 163 2.87 16.56 1.54
N ALA A 164 3.75 15.58 1.42
CA ALA A 164 5.19 15.76 1.34
C ALA A 164 5.79 15.00 0.15
N LEU A 165 6.76 15.62 -0.51
CA LEU A 165 7.57 15.05 -1.58
C LEU A 165 9.02 14.97 -1.10
N ALA A 166 9.67 13.83 -1.33
CA ALA A 166 11.06 13.60 -0.96
C ALA A 166 12.02 13.74 -2.15
N ASP A 167 13.22 14.26 -1.89
CA ASP A 167 14.35 14.30 -2.82
C ASP A 167 15.00 12.91 -3.00
N GLY A 168 16.06 12.86 -3.81
CA GLY A 168 16.80 11.61 -4.06
C GLY A 168 17.51 11.02 -2.83
N ALA A 169 17.74 11.84 -1.79
CA ALA A 169 18.31 11.43 -0.51
C ALA A 169 17.22 11.04 0.52
N GLY A 170 15.94 11.11 0.15
CA GLY A 170 14.81 10.82 1.04
C GLY A 170 14.49 11.96 2.01
N GLN A 171 15.07 13.15 1.82
CA GLN A 171 14.73 14.34 2.62
C GLN A 171 13.54 15.06 1.98
N GLU A 172 12.76 15.79 2.77
CA GLU A 172 11.65 16.58 2.22
C GLU A 172 12.18 17.67 1.28
N ALA A 173 11.70 17.64 0.03
CA ALA A 173 11.97 18.62 -1.01
C ALA A 173 10.85 19.64 -1.14
N ALA A 174 9.60 19.22 -0.91
CA ALA A 174 8.43 20.09 -0.96
C ALA A 174 7.31 19.55 -0.07
N SER A 175 6.49 20.44 0.47
CA SER A 175 5.29 20.04 1.20
C SER A 175 4.15 21.04 1.06
N LEU A 176 2.92 20.52 1.12
CA LEU A 176 1.69 21.27 1.30
C LEU A 176 1.07 20.82 2.61
N ALA A 177 0.82 21.74 3.53
CA ALA A 177 0.29 21.43 4.84
C ALA A 177 -0.71 22.50 5.31
N VAL A 178 -1.52 22.16 6.30
CA VAL A 178 -2.23 23.13 7.12
C VAL A 178 -1.56 23.15 8.49
N GLY A 179 -1.17 24.33 8.96
CA GLY A 179 -0.56 24.52 10.27
C GLY A 179 -1.56 24.38 11.41
N SER A 180 -1.08 24.38 12.65
CA SER A 180 -1.94 24.36 13.85
C SER A 180 -2.76 25.64 14.06
N ASP A 181 -2.43 26.67 13.29
CA ASP A 181 -3.10 27.96 13.17
C ASP A 181 -4.14 27.97 12.04
N ASP A 182 -4.47 26.80 11.47
CA ASP A 182 -5.31 26.61 10.29
C ASP A 182 -4.78 27.30 9.01
N MET A 183 -3.52 27.73 9.02
CA MET A 183 -2.92 28.43 7.88
C MET A 183 -2.37 27.43 6.85
N PRO A 184 -2.77 27.54 5.58
CA PRO A 184 -2.21 26.70 4.52
C PRO A 184 -0.78 27.15 4.21
N GLN A 185 0.13 26.18 4.10
CA GLN A 185 1.53 26.40 3.81
C GLN A 185 1.98 25.53 2.64
N LEU A 186 2.62 26.14 1.65
CA LEU A 186 3.43 25.46 0.63
C LEU A 186 4.90 25.77 0.88
N ALA A 187 5.70 24.74 1.13
CA ALA A 187 7.13 24.87 1.38
C ALA A 187 7.96 24.16 0.31
N LEU A 188 9.08 24.78 -0.06
CA LEU A 188 10.17 24.15 -0.82
C LEU A 188 11.42 24.10 0.05
N SER A 189 12.11 22.97 0.03
CA SER A 189 13.25 22.67 0.91
C SER A 189 14.45 22.18 0.10
N ALA A 190 15.66 22.53 0.57
CA ALA A 190 16.91 22.02 0.03
C ALA A 190 17.89 21.76 1.19
N GLY A 191 18.34 20.52 1.34
CA GLY A 191 19.26 20.13 2.42
C GLY A 191 18.72 20.46 3.81
N ASN A 192 17.48 20.03 4.09
CA ASN A 192 16.73 20.26 5.35
C ASN A 192 16.47 21.72 5.73
N ARG A 193 16.64 22.65 4.79
CA ARG A 193 16.31 24.07 4.98
C ARG A 193 15.20 24.49 4.03
N ARG A 194 14.18 25.16 4.57
CA ARG A 194 13.13 25.80 3.77
C ARG A 194 13.75 26.95 2.97
N ARG A 195 13.64 26.87 1.64
CA ARG A 195 14.11 27.87 0.68
C ARG A 195 12.99 28.79 0.22
N ALA A 196 11.77 28.30 0.19
CA ALA A 196 10.59 29.10 -0.07
C ALA A 196 9.43 28.62 0.80
N VAL A 197 8.64 29.56 1.31
CA VAL A 197 7.41 29.26 2.06
C VAL A 197 6.35 30.25 1.63
N LEU A 198 5.30 29.75 0.98
CA LEU A 198 4.08 30.50 0.70
C LEU A 198 3.04 30.15 1.77
N THR A 199 2.44 31.17 2.38
CA THR A 199 1.42 31.01 3.42
C THR A 199 0.32 32.05 3.26
N ALA A 200 -0.89 31.71 3.69
CA ALA A 200 -1.97 32.69 3.87
C ALA A 200 -2.24 32.86 5.37
N VAL A 201 -2.29 34.11 5.84
CA VAL A 201 -2.48 34.51 7.24
C VAL A 201 -3.57 35.56 7.28
N GLY A 202 -4.77 35.21 7.76
CA GLY A 202 -5.93 36.10 7.60
C GLY A 202 -6.19 36.38 6.11
N ASP A 203 -6.28 37.66 5.75
CA ASP A 203 -6.39 38.11 4.35
C ASP A 203 -5.02 38.36 3.69
N ALA A 204 -3.92 38.22 4.43
CA ALA A 204 -2.57 38.38 3.91
C ALA A 204 -2.08 37.10 3.21
N THR A 205 -1.34 37.27 2.11
CA THR A 205 -0.61 36.18 1.44
C THR A 205 0.87 36.53 1.40
N VAL A 206 1.72 35.65 1.92
CA VAL A 206 3.16 35.91 2.10
C VAL A 206 4.00 34.78 1.54
N LEU A 207 4.95 35.15 0.69
CA LEU A 207 6.04 34.31 0.18
C LEU A 207 7.36 34.73 0.85
N ASN A 208 7.89 33.86 1.69
CA ASN A 208 9.24 34.00 2.26
C ASN A 208 10.24 33.25 1.39
N LEU A 209 11.32 33.91 0.97
CA LEU A 209 12.45 33.30 0.27
C LEU A 209 13.70 33.30 1.15
N GLY A 210 14.24 32.11 1.37
CA GLY A 210 15.40 31.84 2.21
C GLY A 210 16.73 31.85 1.43
N GLY A 211 17.74 32.47 2.04
CA GLY A 211 19.15 32.36 1.69
C GLY A 211 19.86 31.27 2.51
N SER A 212 21.18 31.40 2.67
CA SER A 212 21.98 30.46 3.48
C SER A 212 21.77 30.62 4.99
N THR A 213 21.42 31.81 5.45
CA THR A 213 21.37 32.20 6.88
C THR A 213 19.96 32.52 7.41
N GLY A 214 18.94 32.57 6.54
CA GLY A 214 17.59 32.99 6.91
C GLY A 214 16.82 33.56 5.73
N THR A 215 15.64 34.12 5.98
CA THR A 215 14.83 34.83 4.97
C THR A 215 15.58 36.05 4.45
N ARG A 216 15.60 36.23 3.12
CA ARG A 216 16.25 37.35 2.43
C ARG A 216 15.27 38.22 1.67
N LEU A 217 14.11 37.66 1.34
CA LEU A 217 13.05 38.37 0.64
C LEU A 217 11.71 37.89 1.16
N VAL A 218 10.82 38.84 1.41
CA VAL A 218 9.41 38.58 1.71
C VAL A 218 8.60 39.31 0.66
N ALA A 219 7.78 38.60 -0.10
CA ALA A 219 6.85 39.20 -1.05
C ALA A 219 5.42 38.85 -0.64
N GLY A 220 4.50 39.79 -0.71
CA GLY A 220 3.14 39.50 -0.29
C GLY A 220 2.16 40.63 -0.49
N VAL A 221 0.94 40.34 -0.11
CA VAL A 221 -0.17 41.28 0.01
C VAL A 221 -0.56 41.28 1.49
N ALA A 222 -0.56 42.45 2.11
CA ALA A 222 -0.99 42.61 3.50
C ALA A 222 -2.52 42.54 3.62
N GLU A 223 -3.04 42.48 4.85
CA GLU A 223 -4.49 42.38 5.10
C GLU A 223 -5.29 43.58 4.53
N ASP A 224 -4.66 44.76 4.46
CA ASP A 224 -5.25 45.96 3.86
C ASP A 224 -5.21 45.97 2.31
N GLY A 225 -4.68 44.89 1.70
CA GLY A 225 -4.51 44.75 0.26
C GLY A 225 -3.23 45.37 -0.29
N ALA A 226 -2.38 46.00 0.54
CA ALA A 226 -1.16 46.64 0.07
C ALA A 226 -0.12 45.58 -0.38
N PRO A 227 0.33 45.60 -1.65
CA PRO A 227 1.39 44.71 -2.11
C PRO A 227 2.76 45.23 -1.70
N SER A 228 3.66 44.34 -1.29
CA SER A 228 5.04 44.70 -0.98
C SER A 228 6.03 43.57 -1.28
N ILE A 229 7.27 43.97 -1.53
CA ILE A 229 8.46 43.14 -1.54
C ILE A 229 9.45 43.77 -0.56
N ILE A 230 9.83 43.03 0.48
CA ILE A 230 10.77 43.44 1.51
C ILE A 230 12.08 42.68 1.32
N PHE A 231 13.19 43.41 1.33
CA PHE A 231 14.55 42.88 1.26
C PHE A 231 15.15 42.87 2.66
N LEU A 232 15.77 41.74 3.03
CA LEU A 232 16.38 41.52 4.33
C LEU A 232 17.87 41.16 4.21
N ASP A 233 18.64 41.56 5.22
CA ASP A 233 20.08 41.33 5.28
C ASP A 233 20.45 39.90 5.75
N GLY A 234 21.72 39.71 6.15
CA GLY A 234 22.23 38.42 6.63
C GLY A 234 21.66 37.92 7.94
N GLN A 235 21.23 38.85 8.77
CA GLN A 235 20.67 38.64 10.09
C GLN A 235 19.13 38.72 10.08
N GLY A 236 18.53 38.97 8.91
CA GLY A 236 17.09 39.14 8.76
C GLY A 236 16.60 40.56 9.06
N ALA A 237 17.50 41.54 9.16
CA ALA A 237 17.13 42.94 9.36
C ALA A 237 16.64 43.57 8.06
N PHE A 238 15.67 44.49 8.17
CA PHE A 238 15.12 45.24 7.05
C PHE A 238 16.20 46.06 6.33
N MET A 239 16.30 45.90 5.01
CA MET A 239 17.19 46.70 4.15
C MET A 239 16.43 47.71 3.30
N ALA A 240 15.32 47.27 2.72
CA ALA A 240 14.48 48.10 1.86
C ALA A 240 13.16 47.39 1.57
N SER A 241 12.18 48.12 1.04
CA SER A 241 11.00 47.57 0.42
C SER A 241 10.63 48.26 -0.89
N LEU A 242 9.92 47.54 -1.74
CA LEU A 242 9.19 48.05 -2.88
C LEU A 242 7.72 47.73 -2.67
N GLY A 243 6.85 48.73 -2.70
CA GLY A 243 5.42 48.52 -2.48
C GLY A 243 4.59 49.76 -2.76
N GLU A 244 3.31 49.71 -2.40
CA GLU A 244 2.45 50.88 -2.47
C GLU A 244 2.83 51.91 -1.39
N VAL A 245 3.03 53.16 -1.79
CA VAL A 245 3.35 54.30 -0.88
C VAL A 245 2.21 55.33 -0.81
N GLY A 246 1.00 54.91 -1.20
CA GLY A 246 -0.24 55.68 -1.13
C GLY A 246 -0.78 56.10 -2.51
N ASN A 247 -2.12 56.23 -2.60
CA ASN A 247 -2.84 56.61 -3.81
C ASN A 247 -2.49 55.74 -5.05
N GLY A 248 -2.22 54.45 -4.86
CA GLY A 248 -1.82 53.55 -5.94
C GLY A 248 -0.44 53.81 -6.54
N ARG A 249 0.42 54.60 -5.89
CA ARG A 249 1.81 54.84 -6.34
C ARG A 249 2.75 53.77 -5.79
N LEU A 250 3.69 53.34 -6.62
CA LEU A 250 4.76 52.44 -6.22
C LEU A 250 5.99 53.22 -5.78
N GLY A 251 6.48 52.93 -4.58
CA GLY A 251 7.66 53.57 -4.01
C GLY A 251 8.67 52.55 -3.51
N PHE A 252 9.94 52.94 -3.56
CA PHE A 252 11.03 52.27 -2.88
C PHE A 252 11.24 52.94 -1.53
N VAL A 253 11.28 52.17 -0.45
CA VAL A 253 11.57 52.63 0.91
C VAL A 253 12.89 52.02 1.34
N ASP A 254 13.87 52.84 1.71
CA ASP A 254 15.17 52.36 2.19
C ASP A 254 15.18 52.07 3.70
N ALA A 255 16.33 51.59 4.22
CA ALA A 255 16.50 51.29 5.64
C ALA A 255 16.32 52.51 6.58
N ALA A 256 16.48 53.74 6.08
CA ALA A 256 16.26 54.97 6.84
C ALA A 256 14.78 55.40 6.82
N GLY A 257 13.95 54.76 5.98
CA GLY A 257 12.54 55.11 5.77
C GLY A 257 12.34 56.18 4.69
N GLU A 258 13.37 56.52 3.91
CA GLU A 258 13.24 57.47 2.81
C GLU A 258 12.48 56.84 1.64
N VAL A 259 11.47 57.57 1.14
CA VAL A 259 10.61 57.11 0.04
C VAL A 259 11.06 57.73 -1.27
N THR A 260 11.39 56.88 -2.24
CA THR A 260 11.63 57.26 -3.63
C THR A 260 10.46 56.79 -4.50
N ASP A 261 9.74 57.72 -5.11
CA ASP A 261 8.65 57.36 -6.04
C ASP A 261 9.20 56.78 -7.35
N VAL A 262 8.77 55.57 -7.68
CA VAL A 262 9.25 54.82 -8.84
C VAL A 262 8.31 55.00 -10.05
N THR A 263 7.11 55.57 -9.86
CA THR A 263 6.18 55.85 -10.97
C THR A 263 6.46 57.19 -11.66
N SER A 264 7.33 58.03 -11.09
CA SER A 264 7.79 59.26 -11.73
C SER A 264 8.81 58.98 -12.87
N ARG A 265 8.31 58.73 -14.07
CA ARG A 265 9.04 58.91 -15.33
C ARG A 265 8.32 59.89 -16.23
#